data_AF-A0A3P8LIQ1-F1
#
_entry.id   AF-A0A3P8LIQ1-F1
#
_cell.length_a   1.000
_cell.length_b   1.000
_cell.length_c   1.000
_cell.angle_alpha   90.00
_cell.angle_beta   90.00
_cell.angle_gamma   90.00
#
_symmetry.space_group_name_H-M   'P 1'
#
loop_
_entity.id
_entity.type
_entity.pdbx_description
1 polymer ?
#
loop_
_entity_poly.entity_id
_entity_poly.type
_entity_poly.pdbx_seq_one_letter_code
_entity_poly.pdbx_strand_id
1 'polypeptide(L)'
;MDKNIYSYIIIVLLVILILISIMPLIISSIKNKMARTHFQKLGQSSQIRLINQLREAVEYLSKNKVGALITIENNDNIDNLRTDGVILNANISSSLLISIFNKYSPLHDGAVIIRDNKIYYASTFIK
;
A
#
# COMPACT_ATOMS: atom_id res chain seq x y z
N MET A 1 54.22 17.66 3.21
CA MET A 1 52.93 17.36 3.88
C MET A 1 53.10 16.06 4.63
N ASP A 2 52.90 16.11 5.94
CA ASP A 2 53.23 15.01 6.84
C ASP A 2 52.36 13.78 6.57
N LYS A 3 52.95 12.58 6.65
CA LYS A 3 52.23 11.29 6.49
C LYS A 3 50.99 11.21 7.41
N ASN A 4 51.01 11.93 8.52
CA ASN A 4 49.91 12.04 9.48
C ASN A 4 48.67 12.74 8.88
N ILE A 5 48.87 13.74 8.02
CA ILE A 5 47.78 14.49 7.36
C ILE A 5 47.06 13.59 6.34
N TYR A 6 47.80 12.83 5.55
CA TYR A 6 47.23 11.89 4.59
C TYR A 6 46.43 10.77 5.28
N SER A 7 46.96 10.23 6.37
CA SER A 7 46.26 9.23 7.18
C SER A 7 44.92 9.75 7.71
N TYR A 8 44.90 10.99 8.21
CA TYR A 8 43.66 11.62 8.69
C TYR A 8 42.61 11.79 7.60
N ILE A 9 43.02 12.27 6.41
CA ILE A 9 42.12 12.46 5.27
C ILE A 9 41.49 11.13 4.83
N ILE A 10 42.29 10.05 4.79
CA ILE A 10 41.81 8.70 4.41
C ILE A 10 40.79 8.19 5.42
N ILE A 11 41.04 8.37 6.72
CA ILE A 11 40.12 7.95 7.79
C ILE A 11 38.79 8.71 7.67
N VAL A 12 38.82 10.02 7.46
CA VAL A 12 37.59 10.83 7.29
C VAL A 12 36.80 10.38 6.06
N LEU A 13 37.47 10.11 4.93
CA LEU A 13 36.81 9.64 3.72
C LEU A 13 36.14 8.26 3.93
N LEU A 14 36.82 7.35 4.61
CA LEU A 14 36.28 6.03 4.96
C LEU A 14 35.05 6.14 5.87
N VAL A 15 35.09 7.02 6.88
CA VAL A 15 33.95 7.27 7.76
C VAL A 15 32.75 7.80 6.98
N ILE A 16 32.96 8.74 6.06
CA ILE A 16 31.89 9.28 5.19
C ILE A 16 31.29 8.16 4.32
N LEU A 17 32.14 7.31 3.73
CA LEU A 17 31.70 6.22 2.86
C LEU A 17 30.90 5.16 3.62
N ILE A 18 31.31 4.86 4.85
CA ILE A 18 30.58 3.99 5.78
C ILE A 18 29.22 4.61 6.16
N LEU A 19 29.17 5.90 6.48
CA LEU A 19 27.93 6.59 6.82
C LEU A 19 26.92 6.56 5.66
N ILE A 20 27.37 6.79 4.42
CA ILE A 20 26.52 6.74 3.22
C ILE A 20 25.94 5.33 3.02
N SER A 21 26.74 4.28 3.27
CA SER A 21 26.30 2.89 3.12
C SER A 21 25.30 2.45 4.19
N ILE A 22 25.47 2.91 5.44
CA ILE A 22 24.63 2.50 6.59
C ILE A 22 23.31 3.30 6.67
N MET A 23 23.30 4.57 6.23
CA MET A 23 22.11 5.42 6.23
C MET A 23 20.85 4.79 5.62
N PRO A 24 20.87 4.19 4.41
CA PRO A 24 19.67 3.59 3.82
C PRO A 24 19.10 2.43 4.67
N LEU A 25 19.95 1.68 5.37
CA LEU A 25 19.55 0.57 6.24
C LEU A 25 18.83 1.05 7.51
N ILE A 26 19.30 2.17 8.09
CA ILE A 26 18.67 2.78 9.26
C ILE A 26 17.30 3.37 8.88
N ILE A 27 17.22 4.07 7.74
CA ILE A 27 15.98 4.70 7.26
C ILE A 27 14.89 3.63 7.00
N SER A 28 15.21 2.52 6.35
CA SER A 28 14.25 1.45 6.08
C SER A 28 13.70 0.82 7.37
N SER A 29 14.57 0.59 8.35
CA SER A 29 14.21 0.02 9.65
C SER A 29 13.27 0.94 10.46
N ILE A 30 13.52 2.25 10.44
CA ILE A 30 12.66 3.25 11.11
C ILE A 30 11.32 3.38 10.38
N LYS A 31 11.32 3.45 9.05
CA LYS A 31 10.10 3.51 8.23
C LYS A 31 9.17 2.33 8.53
N ASN A 32 9.70 1.11 8.59
CA ASN A 32 8.89 -0.08 8.88
C ASN A 32 8.28 -0.08 10.29
N LYS A 33 8.97 0.51 11.27
CA LYS A 33 8.49 0.62 12.65
C LYS A 33 7.45 1.75 12.82
N MET A 34 7.51 2.78 11.99
CA MET A 34 6.61 3.94 11.99
C MET A 34 5.40 3.75 11.05
N ALA A 35 5.54 2.92 10.01
CA ALA A 35 4.48 2.51 9.10
C ALA A 35 3.55 1.48 9.75
N ARG A 36 3.03 1.79 10.94
CA ARG A 36 1.83 1.11 11.43
C ARG A 36 0.73 1.40 10.43
N THR A 37 0.30 0.36 9.72
CA THR A 37 -0.77 0.48 8.74
C THR A 37 -1.99 1.12 9.40
N HIS A 38 -2.75 1.92 8.65
CA HIS A 38 -3.97 2.54 9.17
C HIS A 38 -4.93 1.49 9.72
N PHE A 39 -4.89 0.27 9.17
CA PHE A 39 -5.58 -0.91 9.69
C PHE A 39 -5.20 -1.26 11.14
N GLN A 40 -3.91 -1.29 11.49
CA GLN A 40 -3.45 -1.61 12.86
C GLN A 40 -3.83 -0.55 13.89
N LYS A 41 -4.13 0.69 13.46
CA LYS A 41 -4.63 1.77 14.33
C LYS A 41 -6.12 1.65 14.64
N LEU A 42 -6.87 0.87 13.87
CA LEU A 42 -8.29 0.63 14.15
C LEU A 42 -8.46 -0.21 15.42
N GLY A 43 -9.53 0.04 16.16
CA GLY A 43 -9.97 -0.87 17.22
C GLY A 43 -10.33 -2.25 16.66
N GLN A 44 -10.14 -3.31 17.46
CA GLN A 44 -10.35 -4.71 17.06
C GLN A 44 -11.70 -4.95 16.40
N SER A 45 -12.78 -4.37 16.93
CA SER A 45 -14.13 -4.49 16.37
C SER A 45 -14.24 -3.93 14.94
N SER A 46 -13.55 -2.82 14.65
CA SER A 46 -13.55 -2.21 13.33
C SER A 46 -12.70 -2.99 12.33
N GLN A 47 -11.59 -3.58 12.77
CA GLN A 47 -10.79 -4.49 11.96
C GLN A 47 -11.60 -5.73 11.55
N ILE A 48 -12.27 -6.37 12.50
CA ILE A 48 -13.13 -7.55 12.27
C ILE A 48 -14.27 -7.19 11.31
N ARG A 49 -14.92 -6.04 11.49
CA ARG A 49 -15.98 -5.58 10.60
C ARG A 49 -15.48 -5.43 9.16
N LEU A 50 -14.33 -4.81 8.95
CA LEU A 50 -13.76 -4.59 7.62
C LEU A 50 -13.40 -5.92 6.93
N ILE A 51 -12.79 -6.85 7.68
CA ILE A 51 -12.51 -8.21 7.19
C ILE A 51 -13.80 -8.92 6.79
N ASN A 52 -14.84 -8.84 7.61
CA ASN A 52 -16.14 -9.47 7.31
C ASN A 52 -16.78 -8.88 6.05
N GLN A 53 -16.73 -7.56 5.85
CA GLN A 53 -17.23 -6.91 4.63
C GLN A 53 -16.49 -7.37 3.37
N LEU A 54 -15.16 -7.50 3.44
CA LEU A 54 -14.36 -8.04 2.32
C LEU A 54 -14.71 -9.51 2.05
N ARG A 55 -14.76 -10.33 3.11
CA ARG A 55 -15.13 -11.75 3.01
C ARG A 55 -16.48 -11.92 2.34
N GLU A 56 -17.50 -11.19 2.80
CA GLU A 56 -18.86 -11.25 2.23
C GLU A 56 -18.89 -10.90 0.75
N ALA A 57 -18.16 -9.84 0.33
CA ALA A 57 -18.05 -9.48 -1.07
C ALA A 57 -17.38 -10.58 -1.90
N VAL A 58 -16.22 -11.07 -1.44
CA VAL A 58 -15.45 -12.09 -2.17
C VAL A 58 -16.22 -13.41 -2.29
N GLU A 59 -16.91 -13.83 -1.21
CA GLU A 59 -17.78 -15.01 -1.25
C GLU A 59 -18.91 -14.85 -2.26
N TYR A 60 -19.57 -13.69 -2.28
CA TYR A 60 -20.63 -13.41 -3.25
C TYR A 60 -20.10 -13.43 -4.69
N LEU A 61 -18.99 -12.72 -4.96
CA LEU A 61 -18.39 -12.64 -6.29
C LEU A 61 -17.94 -14.02 -6.78
N SER A 62 -17.32 -14.81 -5.91
CA SER A 62 -16.89 -16.18 -6.20
C SER A 62 -18.09 -17.10 -6.53
N LYS A 63 -19.14 -17.09 -5.69
CA LYS A 63 -20.37 -17.89 -5.93
C LYS A 63 -21.03 -17.55 -7.27
N ASN A 64 -20.98 -16.28 -7.66
CA ASN A 64 -21.57 -15.80 -8.92
C ASN A 64 -20.60 -15.82 -10.10
N LYS A 65 -19.38 -16.37 -9.94
CA LYS A 65 -18.34 -16.43 -10.98
C LYS A 65 -17.99 -15.07 -11.59
N VAL A 66 -18.00 -14.03 -10.75
CA VAL A 66 -17.63 -12.66 -11.13
C VAL A 66 -16.16 -12.44 -10.83
N GLY A 67 -15.39 -12.04 -11.84
CA GLY A 67 -13.98 -11.66 -11.68
C GLY A 67 -13.87 -10.37 -10.87
N ALA A 68 -12.91 -10.32 -9.95
CA ALA A 68 -12.63 -9.14 -9.15
C ALA A 68 -11.15 -9.03 -8.86
N LEU A 69 -10.60 -7.83 -8.98
CA LEU A 69 -9.22 -7.51 -8.65
C LEU A 69 -9.22 -6.45 -7.55
N ILE A 70 -8.83 -6.84 -6.34
CA ILE A 70 -8.81 -5.96 -5.17
C ILE A 70 -7.38 -5.87 -4.65
N THR A 71 -6.82 -4.66 -4.65
CA THR A 71 -5.46 -4.36 -4.21
C THR A 71 -5.52 -3.60 -2.90
N ILE A 72 -4.78 -4.09 -1.91
CA ILE A 72 -4.70 -3.47 -0.58
C ILE A 72 -3.34 -2.79 -0.47
N GLU A 73 -3.35 -1.47 -0.39
CA GLU A 73 -2.15 -0.67 -0.16
C GLU A 73 -1.65 -0.88 1.26
N ASN A 74 -0.35 -1.16 1.38
CA ASN A 74 0.31 -1.37 2.67
C ASN A 74 1.15 -0.15 3.03
N ASN A 75 2.46 -0.19 2.79
CA ASN A 75 3.39 0.88 3.13
C ASN A 75 3.83 1.70 1.91
N ASP A 76 3.82 1.08 0.73
CA ASP A 76 4.27 1.70 -0.50
C ASP A 76 3.09 2.34 -1.21
N ASN A 77 3.21 3.62 -1.54
CA ASN A 77 2.22 4.29 -2.38
C ASN A 77 2.36 3.77 -3.82
N ILE A 78 1.28 3.18 -4.33
CA ILE A 78 1.19 2.58 -5.66
C ILE A 78 0.70 3.54 -6.75
N ASP A 79 0.60 4.85 -6.48
CA ASP A 79 0.09 5.86 -7.42
C ASP A 79 0.91 5.91 -8.72
N ASN A 80 2.21 5.60 -8.67
CA ASN A 80 3.08 5.51 -9.86
C ASN A 80 3.01 4.16 -10.58
N LEU A 81 2.39 3.16 -9.96
CA LEU A 81 2.26 1.79 -10.46
C LEU A 81 0.86 1.52 -11.01
N ARG A 82 0.00 2.53 -11.05
CA ARG A 82 -1.36 2.40 -11.56
C ARG A 82 -1.65 3.40 -12.65
N THR A 83 -2.63 3.10 -13.48
CA THR A 83 -3.23 4.07 -14.39
C THR A 83 -4.25 4.95 -13.65
N ASP A 84 -4.77 5.94 -14.36
CA ASP A 84 -5.97 6.63 -13.90
C ASP A 84 -7.13 5.66 -13.67
N GLY A 85 -8.06 6.10 -12.84
CA GLY A 85 -9.27 5.41 -12.46
C GLY A 85 -10.21 6.38 -11.76
N VAL A 86 -11.30 5.88 -11.18
CA VAL A 86 -12.29 6.71 -10.50
C VAL A 86 -11.95 6.80 -9.01
N ILE A 87 -11.74 8.02 -8.52
CA ILE A 87 -11.58 8.29 -7.08
C ILE A 87 -12.94 8.13 -6.40
N LEU A 88 -13.03 7.24 -5.42
CA LEU A 88 -14.26 7.00 -4.64
C LEU A 88 -14.14 7.51 -3.20
N ASN A 89 -12.99 7.30 -2.56
CA ASN A 89 -12.77 7.62 -1.14
C ASN A 89 -13.92 7.13 -0.22
N ALA A 90 -14.46 5.95 -0.52
CA ALA A 90 -15.64 5.40 0.11
C ALA A 90 -15.29 4.43 1.25
N ASN A 91 -16.21 4.28 2.21
CA ASN A 91 -16.09 3.23 3.22
C ASN A 91 -16.20 1.84 2.58
N ILE A 92 -15.41 0.89 3.08
CA ILE A 92 -15.50 -0.50 2.63
C ILE A 92 -16.84 -1.08 3.09
N SER A 93 -17.62 -1.55 2.12
CA SER A 93 -18.82 -2.36 2.35
C SER A 93 -18.92 -3.44 1.30
N SER A 94 -19.51 -4.57 1.67
CA SER A 94 -19.69 -5.71 0.77
C SER A 94 -20.55 -5.33 -0.43
N SER A 95 -21.65 -4.61 -0.20
CA SER A 95 -22.57 -4.12 -1.23
C SER A 95 -21.89 -3.22 -2.25
N LEU A 96 -20.99 -2.33 -1.82
CA LEU A 96 -20.26 -1.44 -2.73
C LEU A 96 -19.27 -2.21 -3.60
N LEU A 97 -18.51 -3.14 -3.03
CA LEU A 97 -17.58 -3.99 -3.80
C LEU A 97 -18.32 -4.84 -4.83
N ILE A 98 -19.44 -5.44 -4.42
CA ILE A 98 -20.32 -6.19 -5.34
C ILE A 98 -20.84 -5.30 -6.46
N SER A 99 -21.23 -4.06 -6.15
CA SER A 99 -21.72 -3.10 -7.14
C SER A 99 -20.63 -2.64 -8.11
N ILE A 100 -19.41 -2.43 -7.62
CA ILE A 100 -18.27 -2.07 -8.47
C ILE A 100 -17.99 -3.17 -9.48
N PHE A 101 -17.84 -4.42 -9.04
CA PHE A 101 -17.51 -5.55 -9.92
C PHE A 101 -18.71 -6.15 -10.68
N ASN A 102 -19.90 -5.55 -10.58
CA ASN A 102 -21.03 -5.98 -11.39
C ASN A 102 -20.73 -5.71 -12.87
N LYS A 103 -20.85 -6.71 -13.75
CA LYS A 103 -20.53 -6.60 -15.19
C LYS A 103 -21.28 -5.50 -15.96
N TYR A 104 -22.36 -4.96 -15.41
CA TYR A 104 -23.12 -3.85 -16.01
C TYR A 104 -22.71 -2.48 -15.45
N SER A 105 -21.89 -2.45 -14.40
CA SER A 105 -21.36 -1.23 -13.79
C SER A 105 -20.23 -0.67 -14.64
N PRO A 106 -20.19 0.63 -14.96
CA PRO A 106 -19.04 1.24 -15.64
C PRO A 106 -17.71 1.11 -14.88
N LEU A 107 -17.75 0.77 -13.58
CA LEU A 107 -16.56 0.67 -12.73
C LEU A 107 -15.94 -0.73 -12.66
N HIS A 108 -16.54 -1.74 -13.32
CA HIS A 108 -16.17 -3.14 -13.14
C HIS A 108 -14.84 -3.54 -13.77
N ASP A 109 -14.41 -2.78 -14.78
CA ASP A 109 -13.18 -3.05 -15.51
C ASP A 109 -11.97 -2.52 -14.74
N GLY A 110 -11.08 -3.43 -14.33
CA GLY A 110 -9.83 -3.12 -13.65
C GLY A 110 -9.84 -3.50 -12.17
N ALA A 111 -8.96 -2.84 -11.42
CA ALA A 111 -8.75 -3.06 -10.00
C ALA A 111 -9.52 -2.05 -9.13
N VAL A 112 -9.82 -2.48 -7.92
CA VAL A 112 -10.15 -1.61 -6.79
C VAL A 112 -8.91 -1.47 -5.91
N ILE A 113 -8.58 -0.25 -5.52
CA ILE A 113 -7.50 0.02 -4.56
C ILE A 113 -8.09 0.42 -3.22
N ILE A 114 -7.72 -0.35 -2.20
CA ILE A 114 -8.00 -0.06 -0.81
C ILE A 114 -6.80 0.67 -0.21
N ARG A 115 -7.01 1.90 0.25
CA ARG A 115 -6.01 2.73 0.94
C ARG A 115 -6.63 3.23 2.23
N ASP A 116 -5.89 3.17 3.33
CA ASP A 116 -6.33 3.67 4.63
C ASP A 116 -7.73 3.20 5.04
N ASN A 117 -8.00 1.89 4.90
CA ASN A 117 -9.29 1.27 5.23
C ASN A 117 -10.49 1.79 4.42
N LYS A 118 -10.24 2.39 3.25
CA LYS A 118 -11.24 2.90 2.33
C LYS A 118 -11.02 2.38 0.93
N ILE A 119 -12.11 2.28 0.17
CA ILE A 119 -12.07 2.08 -1.28
C ILE A 119 -11.69 3.43 -1.89
N TYR A 120 -10.42 3.58 -2.27
CA TYR A 120 -9.87 4.86 -2.70
C TYR A 120 -10.00 5.05 -4.21
N TYR A 121 -9.66 4.01 -5.00
CA TYR A 121 -9.89 3.98 -6.45
C TYR A 121 -10.70 2.77 -6.87
N ALA A 122 -11.44 2.91 -7.97
CA ALA A 122 -11.98 1.81 -8.77
C ALA A 122 -11.62 2.03 -10.25
N SER A 123 -11.75 0.97 -11.05
CA SER A 123 -11.46 1.00 -12.48
C SER A 123 -10.06 1.52 -12.83
N THR A 124 -9.04 0.97 -12.16
CA THR A 124 -7.62 1.30 -12.43
C THR A 124 -6.85 0.05 -12.84
N PHE A 125 -5.85 0.19 -13.70
CA PHE A 125 -4.97 -0.92 -14.08
C PHE A 125 -3.64 -0.80 -13.35
N ILE A 126 -3.13 -1.91 -12.84
CA ILE A 126 -1.82 -1.99 -12.19
C ILE A 126 -0.81 -2.38 -13.26
N LYS A 127 0.29 -1.63 -13.32
CA LYS A 127 1.35 -1.76 -14.32
C LYS A 127 2.45 -2.70 -13.86
#